data_AF-A0A7J5X9L2-F1
#
_entry.id   AF-A0A7J5X9L2-F1
#
_cell.length_a   1.000
_cell.length_b   1.000
_cell.length_c   1.000
_cell.angle_alpha   90.00
_cell.angle_beta   90.00
_cell.angle_gamma   90.00
#
_symmetry.space_group_name_H-M   'P 1'
#
loop_
_entity.id
_entity.type
_entity.pdbx_description
1 polymer ?
#
loop_
_entity_poly.entity_id
_entity_poly.type
_entity_poly.pdbx_seq_one_letter_code
_entity_poly.pdbx_strand_id
1 'polypeptide(L)' 'MKVIVEITQELPMSSSCCERGFSSMKRMKSDWRSCLSNEMLSFLLHISVHGPPAQQFNAEKAVTKWWSSGCKTRRPQFQD' A
#
# COMPACT_ATOMS: atom_id res chain seq x y z
N MET A 1 -17.24 -31.16 -0.65
CA MET A 1 -15.93 -31.50 -0.04
C MET A 1 -14.73 -30.89 -0.77
N LYS A 2 -14.71 -30.78 -2.12
CA LYS A 2 -13.59 -30.17 -2.88
C LYS A 2 -13.16 -28.78 -2.41
N VAL A 3 -14.13 -27.86 -2.27
CA VAL A 3 -13.87 -26.46 -1.86
C VAL A 3 -13.15 -26.35 -0.51
N ILE A 4 -13.42 -27.24 0.45
CA ILE A 4 -12.80 -27.20 1.78
C ILE A 4 -11.32 -27.61 1.70
N VAL A 5 -11.00 -28.60 0.87
CA VAL A 5 -9.62 -29.05 0.66
C VAL A 5 -8.81 -27.95 0.00
N GLU A 6 -9.35 -27.30 -1.04
CA GLU A 6 -8.68 -26.19 -1.73
C GLU A 6 -8.43 -25.00 -0.77
N ILE A 7 -9.44 -24.60 0.01
CA ILE A 7 -9.27 -23.52 1.01
C ILE A 7 -8.19 -23.88 2.04
N THR A 8 -8.15 -25.13 2.50
CA THR A 8 -7.18 -25.58 3.52
C THR A 8 -5.75 -25.54 2.99
N GLN A 9 -5.53 -25.71 1.68
CA GLN A 9 -4.20 -25.61 1.07
C GLN A 9 -3.72 -24.17 0.90
N GLU A 10 -4.63 -23.20 0.77
CA GLU A 10 -4.31 -21.78 0.65
C GLU A 10 -4.11 -21.10 2.02
N LEU A 11 -4.54 -21.73 3.11
CA LEU A 11 -4.35 -21.20 4.45
C LEU A 11 -2.88 -21.31 4.87
N PRO A 12 -2.25 -20.21 5.31
CA PRO A 12 -0.87 -20.27 5.79
C PRO A 12 -0.81 -21.11 7.07
N MET A 13 0.09 -22.11 7.07
CA MET A 13 0.29 -23.02 8.20
C MET A 13 0.98 -22.33 9.41
N SER A 14 1.60 -21.17 9.19
CA SER A 14 2.23 -20.39 10.26
C SER A 14 2.16 -18.89 10.01
N SER A 15 2.24 -18.11 11.10
CA SER A 15 2.39 -16.65 11.03
C SER A 15 3.76 -16.23 10.46
N SER A 16 4.73 -17.15 10.40
CA SER A 16 6.03 -16.95 9.77
C SER A 16 5.90 -16.64 8.28
N CYS A 17 4.87 -17.15 7.61
CA CYS A 17 4.58 -16.82 6.21
C CYS A 17 4.43 -15.30 5.98
N CYS A 18 4.08 -14.54 7.02
CA CYS A 18 3.89 -13.10 6.98
C CYS A 18 5.14 -12.30 7.42
N GLU A 19 6.29 -12.93 7.66
CA GLU A 19 7.53 -12.28 8.12
C GLU A 19 7.92 -11.07 7.26
N ARG A 20 7.78 -11.19 5.94
CA ARG A 20 8.05 -10.09 5.00
C ARG A 20 7.17 -8.86 5.26
N GLY A 21 5.90 -9.07 5.59
CA GLY A 21 4.96 -8.01 5.95
C GLY A 21 5.37 -7.35 7.27
N PHE A 22 5.70 -8.15 8.29
CA PHE A 22 6.15 -7.63 9.58
C PHE A 22 7.45 -6.84 9.49
N SER A 23 8.45 -7.31 8.73
CA SER A 23 9.69 -6.58 8.49
C SER A 23 9.45 -5.26 7.77
N SER A 24 8.56 -5.24 6.78
CA SER A 24 8.21 -4.02 6.04
C SER A 24 7.49 -3.02 6.94
N MET A 25 6.51 -3.48 7.72
CA MET A 25 5.80 -2.65 8.69
C MET A 25 6.74 -2.07 9.75
N LYS A 26 7.69 -2.86 10.26
CA LYS A 26 8.72 -2.40 11.21
C LYS A 26 9.59 -1.30 10.60
N ARG A 27 10.04 -1.48 9.35
CA ARG A 27 10.82 -0.46 8.63
C ARG A 27 10.03 0.84 8.49
N MET A 28 8.77 0.76 8.07
CA MET A 28 7.92 1.92 7.84
C MET A 28 7.59 2.67 9.13
N LYS A 29 7.25 1.97 10.21
CA LYS A 29 7.02 2.60 11.52
C LYS A 29 8.28 3.27 12.07
N SER A 30 9.44 2.64 11.88
CA SER A 30 10.72 3.21 12.31
C SER A 30 11.09 4.46 11.51
N ASP A 31 10.94 4.41 10.19
CA ASP A 31 11.26 5.50 9.27
C ASP A 31 10.39 6.73 9.52
N TRP A 32 9.07 6.52 9.62
CA TRP A 32 8.09 7.58 9.87
C TRP A 32 7.87 7.86 11.35
N ARG A 33 8.65 7.24 12.25
CA ARG A 33 8.53 7.36 13.72
C ARG A 33 7.09 7.21 14.24
N SER A 34 6.32 6.33 13.61
CA SER A 34 4.89 6.11 13.89
C SER A 34 3.98 7.35 13.72
N CYS A 35 4.36 8.33 12.89
CA CYS A 35 3.54 9.50 12.56
C CYS A 35 2.43 9.21 11.53
N LEU A 36 2.40 8.01 10.94
CA LEU A 36 1.39 7.61 9.97
C LEU A 36 0.09 7.16 10.67
N SER A 37 -1.06 7.50 10.10
CA SER A 37 -2.34 6.92 10.52
C SER A 37 -2.36 5.41 10.22
N ASN A 38 -3.17 4.65 10.96
CA ASN A 38 -3.31 3.20 10.73
C ASN A 38 -3.81 2.90 9.31
N GLU A 39 -4.71 3.73 8.77
CA GLU A 39 -5.21 3.56 7.40
C GLU A 39 -4.11 3.75 6.36
N MET A 40 -3.34 4.84 6.46
CA MET A 40 -2.23 5.10 5.55
C MET A 40 -1.17 4.02 5.63
N LEU A 41 -0.87 3.55 6.85
CA LEU A 41 0.07 2.47 7.06
C LEU A 41 -0.43 1.18 6.38
N SER A 42 -1.71 0.84 6.50
CA SER A 42 -2.31 -0.33 5.86
C SER A 42 -2.19 -0.26 4.34
N PHE A 43 -2.52 0.89 3.73
CA PHE A 43 -2.38 1.09 2.28
C PHE A 43 -0.93 0.93 1.82
N LEU A 44 0.02 1.56 2.51
CA LEU A 44 1.43 1.46 2.15
C LEU A 44 1.97 0.04 2.35
N LEU A 45 1.54 -0.68 3.39
CA LEU A 45 1.93 -2.07 3.62
C LEU A 45 1.40 -2.97 2.52
N HIS A 46 0.14 -2.78 2.12
CA HIS A 46 -0.46 -3.51 1.01
C HIS A 46 0.32 -3.28 -0.30
N ILE A 47 0.69 -2.03 -0.60
CA ILE A 47 1.54 -1.71 -1.75
C ILE A 47 2.92 -2.36 -1.61
N SER A 48 3.52 -2.34 -0.41
CA SER A 48 4.85 -2.92 -0.19
C SER A 48 4.88 -4.45 -0.29
N VAL A 49 3.79 -5.14 0.01
CA VAL A 49 3.71 -6.62 0.00
C VAL A 49 3.23 -7.15 -1.34
N HIS A 50 2.23 -6.51 -1.95
CA HIS A 50 1.57 -6.99 -3.16
C HIS A 50 1.85 -6.15 -4.40
N GLY A 51 2.39 -4.94 -4.24
CA GLY A 51 2.68 -4.04 -5.35
C GLY A 51 3.86 -4.51 -6.20
N PRO A 52 3.95 -4.02 -7.46
CA PRO A 52 5.10 -4.30 -8.30
C PRO A 52 6.37 -3.64 -7.72
N PRO A 53 7.57 -4.14 -8.07
CA PRO A 53 8.82 -3.43 -7.78
C PRO A 53 8.77 -1.99 -8.30
N ALA A 54 9.45 -1.07 -7.60
CA ALA A 54 9.43 0.35 -7.94
C ALA A 54 9.82 0.64 -9.41
N GLN A 55 10.74 -0.15 -9.95
CA GLN A 55 11.23 -0.06 -11.33
C GLN A 55 10.18 -0.47 -12.38
N GLN A 56 9.20 -1.27 -11.99
CA GLN A 56 8.12 -1.77 -12.87
C GLN A 56 6.81 -1.03 -12.63
N PHE A 57 6.78 -0.08 -11.69
CA PHE A 57 5.59 0.68 -11.40
C PHE A 57 5.29 1.68 -12.52
N ASN A 58 4.16 1.50 -13.20
CA ASN A 58 3.68 2.44 -14.20
C ASN A 58 2.89 3.59 -13.53
N ALA A 59 3.53 4.75 -13.42
CA ALA A 59 2.94 5.94 -12.81
C ALA A 59 1.88 6.65 -13.67
N GLU A 60 1.84 6.39 -14.98
CA GLU A 60 0.96 7.09 -15.93
C GLU A 60 -0.52 7.01 -15.50
N LYS A 61 -0.97 5.81 -15.11
CA LYS A 61 -2.36 5.60 -14.64
C LYS A 61 -2.69 6.46 -13.42
N ALA A 62 -1.76 6.56 -12.48
CA ALA A 62 -1.96 7.36 -11.26
C ALA A 62 -1.99 8.86 -11.60
N VAL A 63 -1.10 9.31 -12.49
CA VAL A 63 -1.04 10.70 -12.95
C VAL A 63 -2.31 11.09 -13.70
N THR A 64 -2.75 10.28 -14.66
CA THR A 64 -3.98 10.52 -15.43
C THR A 64 -5.20 10.58 -14.52
N LYS A 65 -5.29 9.66 -13.54
CA LYS A 65 -6.36 9.69 -12.54
C LYS A 65 -6.31 10.96 -11.70
N TRP A 66 -5.15 11.33 -11.17
CA TRP A 66 -5.00 12.56 -10.39
C TRP A 66 -5.39 13.80 -11.20
N TRP A 67 -4.94 13.88 -12.46
CA TRP A 67 -5.25 14.98 -13.36
C TRP A 67 -6.75 15.10 -13.68
N SER A 68 -7.43 13.95 -13.84
CA SER A 68 -8.86 13.89 -14.18
C SER A 68 -9.78 14.05 -12.96
N SER A 69 -9.31 13.66 -11.77
CA SER A 69 -10.12 13.60 -10.54
C SER A 69 -9.87 14.79 -9.60
N GLY A 70 -8.85 15.60 -9.86
CA GLY A 70 -8.51 16.72 -9.01
C GLY A 70 -9.59 17.80 -9.05
N CYS A 71 -10.33 17.98 -7.96
CA CYS A 71 -10.77 19.32 -7.59
C CYS A 71 -9.47 20.11 -7.43
N LYS A 72 -9.12 20.88 -8.45
CA LYS A 72 -7.96 21.77 -8.41
C LYS A 72 -8.24 22.70 -7.23
N THR A 73 -7.64 22.45 -6.07
CA THR A 73 -7.45 23.51 -5.08
C THR A 73 -6.75 24.60 -5.86
N ARG A 74 -7.51 25.63 -6.26
CA ARG A 74 -6.94 26.81 -6.90
C ARG A 74 -5.81 27.19 -5.97
N ARG A 75 -4.57 27.32 -6.49
CA ARG A 75 -3.52 27.98 -5.71
C ARG A 75 -4.19 29.22 -5.09
N PRO A 76 -4.12 29.43 -3.76
CA PRO A 76 -4.56 30.68 -3.20
C PRO A 76 -3.90 31.76 -4.04
N GLN A 77 -4.70 32.55 -4.77
CA GLN A 77 -4.17 33.64 -5.58
C GLN A 77 -3.43 34.54 -4.61
N PHE A 78 -2.12 34.63 -4.75
CA PHE A 78 -1.37 35.69 -4.12
C PHE A 78 -1.93 36.97 -4.74
N GLN A 79 -2.69 37.74 -3.96
CA GLN A 79 -3.04 39.10 -4.36
C GLN A 79 -1.74 39.91 -4.26
N ASP A 80 -1.30 40.45 -5.40
CA ASP A 80 -0.26 41.48 -5.47
C ASP A 80 -0.69 42.75 -4.72
#